data_AF-A0A520RYM0-F1
#
_entry.id   AF-A0A520RYM0-F1
#
_cell.length_a   1.000
_cell.length_b   1.000
_cell.length_c   1.000
_cell.angle_alpha   90.00
_cell.angle_beta   90.00
_cell.angle_gamma   90.00
#
_symmetry.space_group_name_H-M   'P 1'
#
loop_
_entity.id
_entity.type
_entity.pdbx_description
1 polymer ?
#
loop_
_entity_poly.entity_id
_entity_poly.type
_entity_poly.pdbx_seq_one_letter_code
_entity_poly.pdbx_strand_id
1 'polypeptide(L)'
;MTVTQFDEKQWPDLTAFRNACLNEHINEMQRISDLAHHWYENENPKGIEMSELAKVFQAQHYAAENNLQALKTVIKDHPWTINYPWTAQRWLPITQAAYAHGDRTMINFLLDSGADPTLLVGPPDDLCNLCDMARHGGHNNLASELESIVDKRDTNA
;
A
#
# COMPACT_ATOMS: atom_id res chain seq x y z
N MET A 1 3.67 -1.82 18.31
CA MET A 1 2.22 -1.83 18.05
C MET A 1 1.81 -3.21 17.55
N THR A 2 0.80 -3.82 18.16
CA THR A 2 0.08 -4.92 17.53
C THR A 2 -0.82 -4.31 16.46
N VAL A 3 -0.40 -4.34 15.19
CA VAL A 3 -1.33 -4.20 14.07
C VAL A 3 -2.32 -5.34 14.26
N THR A 4 -3.56 -5.03 14.62
CA THR A 4 -4.62 -6.03 14.70
C THR A 4 -4.70 -6.69 13.32
N GLN A 5 -4.28 -7.95 13.27
CA GLN A 5 -4.36 -8.77 12.06
C GLN A 5 -5.82 -8.75 11.60
N PHE A 6 -6.05 -8.35 10.34
CA PHE A 6 -7.40 -8.25 9.77
C PHE A 6 -8.09 -9.62 9.87
N ASP A 7 -9.17 -9.70 10.66
CA ASP A 7 -10.00 -10.90 10.75
C ASP A 7 -11.08 -10.84 9.65
N GLU A 8 -10.85 -11.58 8.58
CA GLU A 8 -11.76 -11.69 7.43
C GLU A 8 -13.17 -12.15 7.83
N LYS A 9 -13.31 -12.92 8.93
CA LYS A 9 -14.61 -13.39 9.42
C LYS A 9 -15.41 -12.31 10.14
N GLN A 10 -14.72 -11.29 10.64
CA GLN A 10 -15.35 -10.18 11.36
C GLN A 10 -15.87 -9.09 10.39
N TRP A 11 -15.37 -9.04 9.15
CA TRP A 11 -15.69 -7.99 8.18
C TRP A 11 -15.97 -8.55 6.76
N PRO A 12 -17.05 -9.36 6.59
CA PRO A 12 -17.33 -10.04 5.32
C PRO A 12 -17.51 -9.09 4.14
N ASP A 13 -18.15 -7.93 4.36
CA ASP A 13 -18.36 -6.94 3.29
C ASP A 13 -17.05 -6.24 2.89
N LEU A 14 -16.13 -5.99 3.83
CA LEU A 14 -14.81 -5.46 3.51
C LEU A 14 -13.98 -6.49 2.73
N THR A 15 -14.04 -7.76 3.12
CA THR A 15 -13.40 -8.85 2.37
C THR A 15 -13.97 -8.95 0.96
N ALA A 16 -15.30 -8.91 0.81
CA ALA A 16 -15.96 -8.92 -0.49
C ALA A 16 -15.59 -7.70 -1.34
N PHE A 17 -15.52 -6.51 -0.72
CA PHE A 17 -15.12 -5.28 -1.39
C PHE A 17 -13.69 -5.36 -1.92
N ARG A 18 -12.73 -5.80 -1.10
CA ARG A 18 -11.33 -5.98 -1.49
C ARG A 18 -11.18 -7.03 -2.60
N ASN A 19 -11.95 -8.11 -2.54
CA ASN A 19 -12.01 -9.09 -3.63
C ASN A 19 -12.59 -8.49 -4.92
N ALA A 20 -13.61 -7.63 -4.82
CA ALA A 20 -14.15 -6.90 -5.95
C ALA A 20 -13.13 -5.93 -6.55
N CYS A 21 -12.31 -5.25 -5.72
CA CYS A 21 -11.18 -4.45 -6.18
C CYS A 21 -10.17 -5.28 -6.99
N LEU A 22 -9.78 -6.47 -6.50
CA LEU A 22 -8.82 -7.34 -7.20
C LEU A 22 -9.30 -7.75 -8.59
N ASN A 23 -10.60 -8.03 -8.72
CA ASN A 23 -11.21 -8.51 -9.96
C ASN A 23 -11.84 -7.39 -10.80
N GLU A 24 -11.69 -6.12 -10.38
CA GLU A 24 -12.27 -4.95 -11.05
C GLU A 24 -13.79 -5.05 -11.26
N HIS A 25 -14.48 -5.66 -10.30
CA HIS A 25 -15.93 -5.76 -10.30
C HIS A 25 -16.56 -4.44 -9.83
N ILE A 26 -16.48 -3.40 -10.66
CA ILE A 26 -16.82 -2.02 -10.30
C ILE A 26 -18.25 -1.87 -9.76
N ASN A 27 -19.22 -2.53 -10.38
CA ASN A 27 -20.61 -2.49 -9.92
C ASN A 27 -20.77 -3.09 -8.52
N GLU A 28 -20.00 -4.14 -8.21
CA GLU A 28 -20.03 -4.78 -6.89
C GLU A 28 -19.33 -3.92 -5.84
N MET A 29 -18.20 -3.29 -6.20
CA MET A 29 -17.54 -2.30 -5.34
C MET A 29 -18.52 -1.19 -4.94
N GLN A 30 -19.24 -0.62 -5.92
CA GLN A 30 -20.23 0.43 -5.67
C GLN A 30 -21.40 -0.08 -4.81
N ARG A 31 -21.94 -1.24 -5.14
CA ARG A 31 -23.05 -1.83 -4.38
C ARG A 31 -22.69 -2.03 -2.91
N ILE A 32 -21.47 -2.48 -2.62
CA ILE A 32 -21.01 -2.69 -1.24
C ILE A 32 -20.74 -1.35 -0.55
N SER A 33 -20.11 -0.37 -1.21
CA SER A 33 -19.86 0.95 -0.61
C SER A 33 -21.14 1.68 -0.23
N ASP A 34 -22.21 1.51 -1.01
CA ASP A 34 -23.51 2.15 -0.79
C ASP A 34 -24.25 1.64 0.45
N LEU A 35 -23.80 0.53 1.05
CA LEU A 35 -24.35 0.01 2.31
C LEU A 35 -23.96 0.87 3.54
N ALA A 36 -23.33 2.03 3.32
CA ALA A 36 -22.99 3.04 4.33
C ALA A 36 -22.12 2.50 5.46
N HIS A 37 -21.16 1.66 5.12
CA HIS A 37 -20.22 1.13 6.10
C HIS A 37 -19.23 2.19 6.57
N HIS A 38 -19.07 2.35 7.89
CA HIS A 38 -18.11 3.27 8.50
C HIS A 38 -16.64 3.00 8.10
N TRP A 39 -16.31 1.80 7.62
CA TRP A 39 -14.97 1.48 7.14
C TRP A 39 -14.69 2.00 5.73
N TYR A 40 -15.70 2.33 4.94
CA TYR A 40 -15.49 2.72 3.54
C TYR A 40 -14.72 4.04 3.42
N GLU A 41 -14.98 5.00 4.31
CA GLU A 41 -14.20 6.25 4.39
C GLU A 41 -12.71 5.98 4.69
N ASN A 42 -12.41 4.89 5.41
CA ASN A 42 -11.04 4.48 5.62
C ASN A 42 -10.43 3.86 4.37
N GLU A 43 -11.18 3.19 3.49
CA GLU A 43 -10.69 2.55 2.27
C GLU A 43 -10.55 3.54 1.11
N ASN A 44 -11.45 4.52 1.01
CA ASN A 44 -11.46 5.56 -0.02
C ASN A 44 -11.55 6.98 0.59
N PRO A 45 -10.53 7.43 1.35
CA PRO A 45 -10.60 8.69 2.09
C PRO A 45 -10.67 9.94 1.20
N LYS A 46 -10.29 9.82 -0.08
CA LYS A 46 -10.33 10.91 -1.06
C LYS A 46 -11.53 10.82 -2.00
N GLY A 47 -12.37 9.79 -1.87
CA GLY A 47 -13.55 9.60 -2.70
C GLY A 47 -13.24 9.51 -4.20
N ILE A 48 -12.14 8.85 -4.58
CA ILE A 48 -11.80 8.63 -5.99
C ILE A 48 -12.74 7.61 -6.64
N GLU A 49 -12.78 7.62 -7.97
CA GLU A 49 -13.62 6.72 -8.74
C GLU A 49 -13.28 5.25 -8.47
N MET A 50 -14.29 4.39 -8.48
CA MET A 50 -14.13 2.96 -8.14
C MET A 50 -13.11 2.25 -9.03
N SER A 51 -13.06 2.59 -10.32
CA SER A 51 -12.07 2.04 -11.23
C SER A 51 -10.64 2.42 -10.86
N GLU A 52 -10.43 3.63 -10.34
CA GLU A 52 -9.12 4.09 -9.89
C GLU A 52 -8.77 3.48 -8.53
N LEU A 53 -9.74 3.42 -7.62
CA LEU A 53 -9.58 2.77 -6.31
C LEU A 53 -9.19 1.29 -6.45
N ALA A 54 -9.76 0.57 -7.42
CA ALA A 54 -9.38 -0.80 -7.71
C ALA A 54 -7.87 -0.92 -8.04
N LYS A 55 -7.33 0.00 -8.84
CA LYS A 55 -5.90 0.01 -9.21
C LYS A 55 -5.00 0.36 -8.02
N VAL A 56 -5.42 1.31 -7.19
CA VAL A 56 -4.74 1.64 -5.93
C VAL A 56 -4.69 0.41 -5.03
N PHE A 57 -5.82 -0.27 -4.82
CA PHE A 57 -5.87 -1.49 -4.02
C PHE A 57 -4.99 -2.60 -4.60
N GLN A 58 -5.09 -2.89 -5.91
CA GLN A 58 -4.30 -3.92 -6.58
C GLN A 58 -2.79 -3.69 -6.41
N ALA A 59 -2.31 -2.46 -6.60
CA ALA A 59 -0.89 -2.15 -6.43
C ALA A 59 -0.40 -2.44 -5.00
N GLN A 60 -1.21 -2.11 -4.00
CA GLN A 60 -0.88 -2.32 -2.59
C GLN A 60 -0.93 -3.80 -2.22
N HIS A 61 -1.98 -4.50 -2.66
CA HIS A 61 -2.14 -5.92 -2.42
C HIS A 61 -1.01 -6.73 -3.06
N TYR A 62 -0.68 -6.50 -4.33
CA TYR A 62 0.40 -7.23 -4.99
C TYR A 62 1.78 -6.95 -4.40
N ALA A 63 2.00 -5.75 -3.85
CA ALA A 63 3.21 -5.47 -3.08
C ALA A 63 3.22 -6.24 -1.74
N ALA A 64 2.09 -6.26 -1.03
CA ALA A 64 1.93 -6.98 0.24
C ALA A 64 2.05 -8.50 0.09
N GLU A 65 1.65 -9.07 -1.05
CA GLU A 65 1.75 -10.52 -1.36
C GLU A 65 3.07 -10.90 -2.07
N ASN A 66 4.01 -9.96 -2.19
CA ASN A 66 5.24 -10.09 -2.98
C ASN A 66 5.04 -10.55 -4.43
N ASN A 67 3.89 -10.24 -5.05
CA ASN A 67 3.58 -10.61 -6.41
C ASN A 67 4.13 -9.57 -7.41
N LEU A 68 5.44 -9.65 -7.63
CA LEU A 68 6.17 -8.70 -8.48
C LEU A 68 5.62 -8.63 -9.92
N GLN A 69 5.20 -9.76 -10.49
CA GLN A 69 4.74 -9.79 -11.87
C GLN A 69 3.40 -9.08 -12.06
N ALA A 70 2.44 -9.30 -11.15
CA ALA A 70 1.16 -8.60 -11.19
C ALA A 70 1.34 -7.11 -10.89
N LEU A 71 2.18 -6.77 -9.92
CA LEU A 71 2.48 -5.39 -9.56
C LEU A 71 3.12 -4.61 -10.72
N LYS A 72 4.05 -5.24 -11.46
CA LYS A 72 4.65 -4.67 -12.69
C LYS A 72 3.60 -4.29 -13.72
N THR A 73 2.60 -5.13 -13.92
CA THR A 73 1.50 -4.84 -14.86
C THR A 73 0.70 -3.61 -14.41
N VAL A 74 0.31 -3.56 -13.13
CA VAL A 74 -0.46 -2.42 -12.59
C VAL A 74 0.32 -1.12 -12.71
N ILE A 75 1.59 -1.08 -12.28
CA ILE A 75 2.40 0.15 -12.33
C ILE A 75 2.70 0.57 -13.77
N LYS A 76 2.88 -0.38 -14.69
CA LYS A 76 3.10 -0.05 -16.10
C LYS A 76 1.89 0.68 -16.70
N ASP A 77 0.69 0.18 -16.45
CA ASP A 77 -0.54 0.71 -17.03
C ASP A 77 -1.08 1.92 -16.24
N HIS A 78 -0.77 2.00 -14.94
CA HIS A 78 -1.21 3.03 -14.00
C HIS A 78 -0.06 3.53 -13.11
N PRO A 79 0.98 4.19 -13.65
CA PRO A 79 2.20 4.54 -12.90
C PRO A 79 1.95 5.44 -11.70
N TRP A 80 0.87 6.23 -11.71
CA TRP A 80 0.51 7.10 -10.60
C TRP A 80 0.18 6.34 -9.31
N THR A 81 -0.17 5.05 -9.36
CA THR A 81 -0.49 4.26 -8.16
C THR A 81 0.73 4.04 -7.26
N ILE A 82 1.95 4.21 -7.78
CA ILE A 82 3.21 3.94 -7.06
C ILE A 82 3.34 4.75 -5.77
N ASN A 83 2.83 5.99 -5.76
CA ASN A 83 2.88 6.92 -4.64
C ASN A 83 1.48 7.32 -4.15
N TYR A 84 0.43 6.68 -4.66
CA TYR A 84 -0.93 7.00 -4.23
C TYR A 84 -1.26 6.24 -2.94
N PRO A 85 -1.57 6.95 -1.83
CA PRO A 85 -1.87 6.32 -0.57
C PRO A 85 -3.16 5.51 -0.63
N TRP A 86 -3.11 4.28 -0.14
CA TRP A 86 -4.29 3.48 0.15
C TRP A 86 -4.61 3.51 1.63
N THR A 87 -5.90 3.61 1.91
CA THR A 87 -6.54 3.89 3.20
C THR A 87 -6.19 5.22 3.87
N ALA A 88 -6.95 5.58 4.90
CA ALA A 88 -6.70 6.75 5.75
C ALA A 88 -5.33 6.74 6.44
N GLN A 89 -4.71 5.57 6.62
CA GLN A 89 -3.35 5.42 7.15
C GLN A 89 -2.27 5.64 6.09
N ARG A 90 -2.64 5.95 4.86
CA ARG A 90 -1.72 6.31 3.78
C ARG A 90 -0.72 5.23 3.39
N TRP A 91 -1.08 3.96 3.50
CA TRP A 91 -0.23 2.86 3.06
C TRP A 91 0.21 3.06 1.60
N LEU A 92 1.44 2.66 1.28
CA LEU A 92 2.04 2.75 -0.05
C LEU A 92 2.53 1.37 -0.47
N PRO A 93 2.61 1.05 -1.78
CA PRO A 93 3.12 -0.23 -2.23
C PRO A 93 4.50 -0.54 -1.64
N ILE A 94 5.39 0.46 -1.56
CA ILE A 94 6.74 0.29 -0.99
C ILE A 94 6.74 0.04 0.52
N THR A 95 5.81 0.65 1.27
CA THR A 95 5.71 0.38 2.72
C THR A 95 5.06 -0.97 3.01
N GLN A 96 4.11 -1.41 2.18
CA GLN A 96 3.55 -2.77 2.25
C GLN A 96 4.62 -3.84 2.00
N ALA A 97 5.38 -3.71 0.91
CA ALA A 97 6.45 -4.64 0.59
C ALA A 97 7.55 -4.66 1.68
N ALA A 98 7.93 -3.49 2.19
CA ALA A 98 8.94 -3.37 3.23
C ALA A 98 8.49 -4.02 4.54
N TYR A 99 7.23 -3.83 4.94
CA TYR A 99 6.67 -4.42 6.15
C TYR A 99 6.47 -5.94 6.01
N ALA A 100 5.81 -6.39 4.95
CA ALA A 100 5.39 -7.79 4.82
C ALA A 100 6.57 -8.74 4.55
N HIS A 101 7.50 -8.35 3.68
CA HIS A 101 8.49 -9.28 3.12
C HIS A 101 9.93 -8.79 3.17
N GLY A 102 10.16 -7.47 3.12
CA GLY A 102 11.51 -6.91 3.05
C GLY A 102 12.31 -7.38 1.82
N ASP A 103 11.64 -7.84 0.76
CA ASP A 103 12.27 -8.40 -0.43
C ASP A 103 12.96 -7.30 -1.25
N ARG A 104 14.29 -7.35 -1.31
CA ARG A 104 15.11 -6.37 -2.03
C ARG A 104 14.74 -6.25 -3.50
N THR A 105 14.32 -7.35 -4.15
CA THR A 105 13.93 -7.31 -5.57
C THR A 105 12.68 -6.47 -5.77
N MET A 106 11.69 -6.67 -4.89
CA MET A 106 10.45 -5.88 -4.89
C MET A 106 10.73 -4.41 -4.56
N ILE A 107 11.51 -4.16 -3.50
CA ILE A 107 11.86 -2.81 -3.07
C ILE A 107 12.63 -2.04 -4.16
N ASN A 108 13.64 -2.67 -4.76
CA ASN A 108 14.42 -2.04 -5.83
C ASN A 108 13.53 -1.74 -7.04
N PHE A 109 12.66 -2.67 -7.45
CA PHE A 109 11.72 -2.42 -8.53
C PHE A 109 10.80 -1.22 -8.25
N LEU A 110 10.27 -1.11 -7.03
CA LEU A 110 9.41 0.00 -6.62
C LEU A 110 10.18 1.34 -6.65
N LEU A 111 11.41 1.38 -6.12
CA LEU A 111 12.28 2.55 -6.15
C LEU A 111 12.65 2.95 -7.59
N ASP A 112 13.02 2.00 -8.43
CA ASP A 112 13.33 2.20 -9.85
C ASP A 112 12.11 2.69 -10.65
N SER A 113 10.91 2.32 -10.19
CA SER A 113 9.63 2.78 -10.76
C SER A 113 9.18 4.15 -10.24
N GLY A 114 10.00 4.83 -9.42
CA GLY A 114 9.71 6.17 -8.92
C GLY A 114 8.96 6.22 -7.59
N ALA A 115 8.93 5.12 -6.81
CA ALA A 115 8.43 5.18 -5.45
C ALA A 115 9.24 6.19 -4.62
N ASP A 116 8.53 7.05 -3.88
CA ASP A 116 9.11 8.05 -3.01
C ASP A 116 9.26 7.48 -1.59
N PRO A 117 10.50 7.16 -1.14
CA PRO A 117 10.74 6.58 0.16
C PRO A 117 10.61 7.59 1.32
N THR A 118 10.41 8.88 1.02
CA THR A 118 10.27 9.93 2.04
C THR A 118 8.83 10.09 2.55
N LEU A 119 7.86 9.48 1.86
CA LEU A 119 6.46 9.55 2.26
C LEU A 119 6.21 8.80 3.56
N LEU A 120 5.44 9.46 4.44
CA LEU A 120 5.08 8.93 5.76
C LEU A 120 3.73 8.24 5.74
N VAL A 121 3.64 7.11 6.44
CA VAL A 121 2.43 6.28 6.58
C VAL A 121 2.10 6.07 8.05
N GLY A 122 0.90 5.60 8.35
CA GLY A 122 0.40 5.42 9.71
C GLY A 122 -0.57 6.53 10.16
N PRO A 123 -1.14 6.38 11.38
CA PRO A 123 -2.05 7.36 11.96
C PRO A 123 -1.31 8.67 12.32
N PRO A 124 -1.99 9.82 12.43
CA PRO A 124 -1.35 11.13 12.61
C PRO A 124 -0.40 11.26 13.80
N ASP A 125 -0.63 10.49 14.86
CA ASP A 125 0.14 10.45 16.10
C ASP A 125 1.33 9.48 16.07
N ASP A 126 1.45 8.65 15.03
CA ASP A 126 2.49 7.64 14.88
C ASP A 126 2.87 7.44 13.40
N LEU A 127 3.49 8.47 12.84
CA LEU A 127 3.95 8.44 11.46
C LEU A 127 5.28 7.70 11.33
N CYS A 128 5.26 6.71 10.44
CA CYS A 128 6.39 5.87 10.10
C CYS A 128 6.91 6.23 8.71
N ASN A 129 8.22 6.33 8.56
CA ASN A 129 8.86 6.34 7.25
C ASN A 129 9.09 4.90 6.74
N LEU A 130 9.64 4.77 5.53
CA LEU A 130 9.91 3.47 4.94
C LEU A 130 10.84 2.57 5.78
N CYS A 131 11.86 3.15 6.43
CA CYS A 131 12.81 2.43 7.28
C CYS A 131 12.10 1.87 8.54
N ASP A 132 11.22 2.66 9.14
CA ASP A 132 10.41 2.23 10.30
C ASP A 132 9.48 1.08 9.92
N MET A 133 8.87 1.14 8.73
CA MET A 133 8.03 0.06 8.22
C MET A 133 8.81 -1.23 8.00
N ALA A 134 10.02 -1.15 7.45
CA ALA A 134 10.92 -2.30 7.34
C ALA A 134 11.26 -2.90 8.73
N ARG A 135 11.54 -2.06 9.73
CA ARG A 135 11.79 -2.51 11.11
C ARG A 135 10.58 -3.16 11.76
N HIS A 136 9.39 -2.58 11.58
CA HIS A 136 8.14 -3.15 12.07
C HIS A 136 7.87 -4.53 11.47
N GLY A 137 8.29 -4.76 10.22
CA GLY A 137 8.28 -6.08 9.57
C GLY A 137 9.40 -7.04 10.02
N GLY A 138 10.34 -6.59 10.85
CA GLY A 138 11.52 -7.36 11.28
C GLY A 138 12.72 -7.31 10.31
N HIS A 139 12.65 -6.49 9.27
CA HIS A 139 13.64 -6.42 8.18
C HIS A 139 14.74 -5.39 8.47
N ASN A 140 15.45 -5.55 9.59
CA ASN A 140 16.44 -4.58 10.07
C ASN A 140 17.57 -4.30 9.07
N ASN A 141 18.03 -5.32 8.33
CA ASN A 141 19.07 -5.13 7.31
C ASN A 141 18.58 -4.22 6.16
N LEU A 142 17.34 -4.43 5.72
CA LEU A 142 16.72 -3.57 4.71
C LEU A 142 16.57 -2.15 5.25
N ALA A 143 16.12 -1.97 6.49
CA ALA A 143 16.00 -0.66 7.11
C ALA A 143 17.33 0.12 7.07
N SER A 144 18.43 -0.52 7.48
CA SER A 144 19.77 0.11 7.45
C SER A 144 20.26 0.43 6.03
N GLU A 145 19.94 -0.41 5.05
CA GLU A 145 20.25 -0.12 3.64
C GLU A 145 19.46 1.10 3.14
N LEU A 146 18.18 1.18 3.48
CA LEU A 146 17.30 2.27 3.07
C LEU A 146 17.69 3.62 3.70
N GLU A 147 18.13 3.65 4.96
CA GLU A 147 18.68 4.87 5.59
C GLU A 147 19.80 5.46 4.75
N SER A 148 20.73 4.62 4.29
CA SER A 148 21.84 5.06 3.45
C SER A 148 21.42 5.59 2.07
N ILE A 149 20.23 5.20 1.58
CA ILE A 149 19.67 5.64 0.30
C ILE A 149 18.95 6.98 0.47
N VAL A 150 18.18 7.14 1.54
CA VAL A 150 17.44 8.37 1.85
C VAL A 150 18.42 9.52 2.14
N ASP A 151 19.45 9.29 2.99
CA ASP A 151 20.45 10.31 3.34
C ASP A 151 21.23 10.84 2.11
N LYS A 152 21.48 9.97 1.12
CA LYS A 152 22.16 10.35 -0.13
C LYS A 152 21.30 11.17 -1.07
N ARG A 153 19.97 11.09 -0.96
CA ARG A 153 19.05 11.89 -1.78
C ARG A 153 18.92 13.31 -1.23
N ASP A 154 18.94 13.47 0.09
CA ASP A 154 18.87 14.79 0.75
C ASP A 154 20.14 15.65 0.57
N THR A 155 21.28 15.01 0.29
CA THR A 155 22.56 15.72 0.06
C THR A 155 22.81 16.15 -1.38
N ASN A 156 21.95 15.73 -2.33
CA ASN A 156 22.07 16.05 -3.76
C ASN A 156 20.95 16.98 -4.27
N ALA A 157 20.14 17.56 -3.37
CA ALA A 157 19.13 18.58 -3.64
C ALA A 157 19.65 19.98 -3.29
#